data_AF-A0A524MQ92-F1
#
_entry.id   AF-A0A524MQ92-F1
#
_cell.length_a   1.000
_cell.length_b   1.000
_cell.length_c   1.000
_cell.angle_alpha   90.00
_cell.angle_beta   90.00
_cell.angle_gamma   90.00
#
_symmetry.space_group_name_H-M   'P 1'
#
loop_
_entity.id
_entity.type
_entity.pdbx_description
1 polymer ?
#
loop_
_entity_poly.entity_id
_entity_poly.type
_entity_poly.pdbx_seq_one_letter_code
_entity_poly.pdbx_strand_id
1 'polypeptide(L)'
;TNWVFRDESCHMNFAFEVVDTVRKEQPELFDDQLEADIRAMLNEAIDCEHLFAADVLGEGVPGMSLGDTRTYLEFVADQRLAQLGYATEFGSKNPFSFMELQDVQGLSNFFERTVSSYQTGVEGNVSFDEDF
;
A
#
# COMPACT_ATOMS: atom_id res chain seq x y z
N THR A 1 -8.10 -3.64 -11.55
CA THR A 1 -7.53 -2.50 -10.82
C THR A 1 -6.55 -2.90 -9.71
N ASN A 2 -6.27 -4.17 -9.46
CA ASN A 2 -5.29 -4.64 -8.45
C ASN A 2 -3.84 -4.75 -8.97
N TRP A 3 -3.61 -4.59 -10.29
CA TRP A 3 -2.27 -4.79 -10.88
C TRP A 3 -1.25 -3.75 -10.46
N VAL A 4 -1.65 -2.47 -10.37
CA VAL A 4 -0.75 -1.38 -9.95
C VAL A 4 -0.29 -1.57 -8.50
N PHE A 5 -1.21 -1.85 -7.59
CA PHE A 5 -0.85 -2.12 -6.19
C PHE A 5 0.06 -3.33 -6.03
N ARG A 6 -0.20 -4.41 -6.79
CA ARG A 6 0.64 -5.60 -6.77
C ARG A 6 2.06 -5.30 -7.27
N ASP A 7 2.16 -4.56 -8.37
CA ASP A 7 3.46 -4.23 -8.96
C ASP A 7 4.24 -3.27 -8.05
N GLU A 8 3.58 -2.28 -7.42
CA GLU A 8 4.22 -1.38 -6.46
C GLU A 8 4.69 -2.10 -5.18
N SER A 9 3.87 -3.03 -4.67
CA SER A 9 4.30 -3.91 -3.56
C SER A 9 5.52 -4.75 -3.94
N CYS A 10 5.60 -5.22 -5.19
CA CYS A 10 6.76 -5.96 -5.68
C CYS A 10 8.01 -5.08 -5.75
N HIS A 11 7.89 -3.85 -6.29
CA HIS A 11 8.98 -2.88 -6.32
C HIS A 11 9.49 -2.55 -4.91
N MET A 12 8.57 -2.37 -3.96
CA MET A 12 8.94 -2.08 -2.58
C MET A 12 9.66 -3.24 -1.91
N ASN A 13 9.14 -4.46 -2.03
CA ASN A 13 9.79 -5.65 -1.49
C ASN A 13 11.20 -5.84 -2.07
N PHE A 14 11.36 -5.62 -3.38
CA PHE A 14 12.67 -5.68 -4.01
C PHE A 14 13.62 -4.61 -3.46
N ALA A 15 13.18 -3.37 -3.34
CA ALA A 15 14.00 -2.28 -2.81
C ALA A 15 14.45 -2.55 -1.36
N PHE A 16 13.56 -3.05 -0.51
CA PHE A 16 13.91 -3.43 0.86
C PHE A 16 14.91 -4.59 0.92
N GLU A 17 14.77 -5.61 0.07
CA GLU A 17 15.75 -6.71 0.02
C GLU A 17 17.14 -6.21 -0.40
N VAL A 18 17.20 -5.25 -1.33
CA VAL A 18 18.47 -4.60 -1.70
C VAL A 18 19.07 -3.86 -0.50
N VAL A 19 18.27 -3.06 0.20
CA VAL A 19 18.73 -2.34 1.41
C VAL A 19 19.22 -3.32 2.48
N ASP A 20 18.48 -4.40 2.75
CA ASP A 20 18.86 -5.42 3.72
C ASP A 20 20.14 -6.17 3.31
N THR A 21 20.32 -6.42 2.03
CA THR A 21 21.56 -7.02 1.50
C THR A 21 22.74 -6.09 1.74
N VAL A 22 22.63 -4.81 1.38
CA VAL A 22 23.68 -3.81 1.61
C VAL A 22 23.97 -3.67 3.10
N ARG A 23 22.95 -3.69 3.97
CA ARG A 23 23.11 -3.65 5.43
C ARG A 23 23.90 -4.83 5.98
N LYS A 24 23.68 -6.03 5.45
CA LYS A 24 24.42 -7.23 5.85
C LYS A 24 25.87 -7.18 5.38
N GLU A 25 26.11 -6.65 4.17
CA GLU A 25 27.44 -6.63 3.54
C GLU A 25 28.30 -5.45 4.01
N GLN A 26 27.71 -4.30 4.30
CA GLN A 26 28.38 -3.03 4.65
C GLN A 26 27.63 -2.34 5.82
N PRO A 27 27.63 -2.93 7.04
CA PRO A 27 26.85 -2.41 8.18
C PRO A 27 27.28 -1.00 8.61
N GLU A 28 28.53 -0.60 8.36
CA GLU A 28 29.06 0.71 8.69
C GLU A 28 28.42 1.86 7.91
N LEU A 29 27.73 1.57 6.80
CA LEU A 29 26.98 2.58 6.05
C LEU A 29 25.67 2.97 6.74
N PHE A 30 25.18 2.15 7.69
CA PHE A 30 23.94 2.38 8.43
C PHE A 30 24.25 3.03 9.77
N ASP A 31 24.83 4.23 9.70
CA ASP A 31 25.16 5.05 10.85
C ASP A 31 24.04 6.04 11.22
N ASP A 32 24.24 6.77 12.32
CA ASP A 32 23.30 7.77 12.81
C ASP A 32 23.07 8.91 11.79
N GLN A 33 24.03 9.17 10.90
CA GLN A 33 23.89 10.20 9.87
C GLN A 33 22.94 9.74 8.78
N LEU A 34 23.06 8.49 8.30
CA LEU A 34 22.12 7.93 7.34
C LEU A 34 20.69 7.89 7.94
N GLU A 35 20.54 7.51 9.20
CA GLU A 35 19.23 7.55 9.86
C GLU A 35 18.65 8.97 9.88
N ALA A 36 19.45 9.98 10.23
CA ALA A 36 19.04 11.37 10.21
C ALA A 36 18.63 11.85 8.81
N ASP A 37 19.38 11.46 7.78
CA ASP A 37 19.08 11.81 6.38
C ASP A 37 17.77 11.16 5.91
N ILE A 38 17.53 9.90 6.28
CA ILE A 38 16.27 9.19 5.98
C ILE A 38 15.08 9.91 6.63
N ARG A 39 15.20 10.30 7.91
CA ARG A 39 14.15 11.04 8.61
C ARG A 39 13.87 12.40 7.98
N ALA A 40 14.92 13.11 7.58
CA ALA A 40 14.77 14.38 6.88
C ALA A 40 14.05 14.21 5.53
N MET A 41 14.43 13.21 4.74
CA MET A 41 13.78 12.89 3.47
C MET A 41 12.30 12.51 3.65
N LEU A 42 11.96 11.73 4.68
CA LEU A 42 10.58 11.37 4.97
C LEU A 42 9.74 12.59 5.37
N ASN A 43 10.28 13.48 6.20
CA ASN A 43 9.60 14.72 6.57
C ASN A 43 9.36 15.63 5.36
N GLU A 44 10.37 15.78 4.50
CA GLU A 44 10.24 16.55 3.25
C GLU A 44 9.19 15.93 2.32
N ALA A 45 9.17 14.61 2.19
CA ALA A 45 8.19 13.89 1.38
C ALA A 45 6.77 14.11 1.91
N ILE A 46 6.55 14.04 3.23
CA ILE A 46 5.25 14.33 3.85
C ILE A 46 4.79 15.75 3.51
N ASP A 47 5.68 16.74 3.62
CA ASP A 47 5.32 18.13 3.33
C ASP A 47 5.01 18.33 1.83
N CYS A 48 5.79 17.73 0.93
CA CYS A 48 5.53 17.76 -0.51
C CYS A 48 4.17 17.12 -0.86
N GLU A 49 3.91 15.92 -0.34
CA GLU A 49 2.67 15.19 -0.59
C GLU A 49 1.46 15.88 0.05
N HIS A 50 1.65 16.54 1.20
CA HIS A 50 0.60 17.33 1.83
C HIS A 50 0.22 18.55 0.99
N LEU A 51 1.22 19.25 0.41
CA LEU A 51 0.98 20.35 -0.51
C LEU A 51 0.27 19.87 -1.79
N PHE A 52 0.70 18.74 -2.33
CA PHE A 52 0.03 18.12 -3.47
C PHE A 52 -1.42 17.74 -3.14
N ALA A 53 -1.67 17.15 -1.98
CA ALA A 53 -3.01 16.83 -1.51
C ALA A 53 -3.86 18.10 -1.32
N ALA A 54 -3.29 19.22 -0.86
CA ALA A 54 -4.02 20.48 -0.73
C ALA A 54 -4.47 21.02 -2.09
N ASP A 55 -3.65 20.88 -3.13
CA ASP A 55 -3.98 21.27 -4.51
C ASP A 55 -5.09 20.38 -5.10
N VAL A 56 -4.95 19.06 -4.95
CA VAL A 56 -5.91 18.08 -5.52
C VAL A 56 -7.23 18.04 -4.76
N LEU A 57 -7.22 18.19 -3.44
CA LEU A 57 -8.41 18.13 -2.57
C LEU A 57 -9.02 19.51 -2.31
N GLY A 58 -8.57 20.57 -2.98
CA GLY A 58 -9.01 21.95 -2.73
C GLY A 58 -10.52 22.18 -2.90
N GLU A 59 -11.18 21.39 -3.74
CA GLU A 59 -12.66 21.41 -3.90
C GLU A 59 -13.41 20.53 -2.88
N GLY A 60 -12.67 19.80 -2.04
CA GLY A 60 -13.16 18.91 -1.00
C GLY A 60 -13.55 17.53 -1.52
N VAL A 61 -13.06 16.48 -0.85
CA VAL A 61 -13.47 15.09 -1.08
C VAL A 61 -14.12 14.52 0.19
N PRO A 62 -15.41 14.11 0.16
CA PRO A 62 -16.05 13.52 1.32
C PRO A 62 -15.29 12.30 1.84
N GLY A 63 -14.97 12.31 3.14
CA GLY A 63 -14.21 11.23 3.79
C GLY A 63 -12.69 11.34 3.65
N MET A 64 -12.17 12.42 3.08
CA MET A 64 -10.72 12.67 2.97
C MET A 64 -10.42 14.14 3.20
N SER A 65 -10.18 14.50 4.46
CA SER A 65 -9.74 15.84 4.82
C SER A 65 -8.22 15.98 4.64
N LEU A 66 -7.75 17.19 4.38
CA LEU A 66 -6.32 17.48 4.27
C LEU A 66 -5.54 17.10 5.55
N GLY A 67 -6.16 17.23 6.72
CA GLY A 67 -5.59 16.80 8.00
C GLY A 67 -5.48 15.28 8.14
N ASP A 68 -6.52 14.55 7.72
CA ASP A 68 -6.48 13.08 7.69
C ASP A 68 -5.45 12.58 6.68
N THR A 69 -5.32 13.25 5.53
CA THR A 69 -4.27 12.91 4.56
C THR A 69 -2.88 13.08 5.14
N ARG A 70 -2.61 14.17 5.89
CA ARG A 70 -1.32 14.32 6.59
C ARG A 70 -1.08 13.20 7.60
N THR A 71 -2.09 12.90 8.42
CA THR A 71 -2.02 11.82 9.43
C THR A 71 -1.74 10.45 8.78
N TYR A 72 -2.32 10.20 7.61
CA TYR A 72 -2.05 8.99 6.83
C TYR A 72 -0.61 8.94 6.29
N LEU A 73 -0.09 10.05 5.75
CA LEU A 73 1.30 10.14 5.28
C LEU A 73 2.30 9.88 6.42
N GLU A 74 2.05 10.44 7.60
CA GLU A 74 2.84 10.19 8.81
C GLU A 74 2.76 8.72 9.25
N PHE A 75 1.57 8.10 9.20
CA PHE A 75 1.41 6.66 9.47
C PHE A 75 2.23 5.81 8.49
N VAL A 76 2.22 6.13 7.19
CA VAL A 76 3.04 5.42 6.19
C VAL A 76 4.52 5.62 6.44
N ALA A 77 4.96 6.83 6.80
CA ALA A 77 6.36 7.09 7.14
C ALA A 77 6.84 6.25 8.34
N ASP A 78 6.01 6.12 9.38
CA ASP A 78 6.30 5.24 10.52
C ASP A 78 6.41 3.77 10.09
N GLN A 79 5.56 3.29 9.19
CA GLN A 79 5.70 1.93 8.64
C GLN A 79 7.03 1.75 7.88
N ARG A 80 7.46 2.76 7.12
CA ARG A 80 8.75 2.71 6.38
C ARG A 80 9.95 2.73 7.33
N LEU A 81 9.92 3.56 8.36
CA LEU A 81 10.96 3.57 9.41
C LEU A 81 11.05 2.21 10.10
N ALA A 82 9.91 1.63 10.48
CA ALA A 82 9.87 0.31 11.11
C ALA A 82 10.38 -0.80 10.19
N GLN A 83 10.04 -0.78 8.90
CA GLN A 83 10.56 -1.71 7.89
C GLN A 83 12.07 -1.60 7.72
N LEU A 84 12.61 -0.37 7.82
CA LEU A 84 14.05 -0.13 7.86
C LEU A 84 14.69 -0.46 9.21
N GLY A 85 13.92 -0.85 10.24
CA GLY A 85 14.45 -1.19 11.57
C GLY A 85 14.75 0.03 12.46
N TYR A 86 14.26 1.21 12.10
CA TYR A 86 14.38 2.43 12.91
C TYR A 86 13.16 2.65 13.80
N ALA A 87 13.33 3.45 14.85
CA ALA A 87 12.22 3.84 15.71
C ALA A 87 11.23 4.77 14.96
N THR A 88 9.93 4.54 15.16
CA THR A 88 8.86 5.41 14.65
C THR A 88 8.97 6.82 15.23
N GLU A 89 8.50 7.81 14.48
CA GLU A 89 8.62 9.23 14.81
C GLU A 89 7.29 9.88 15.18
N PHE A 90 6.21 9.56 14.45
CA PHE A 90 4.96 10.29 14.53
C PHE A 90 3.94 9.64 15.49
N GLY A 91 3.92 8.31 15.55
CA GLY A 91 2.93 7.54 16.32
C GLY A 91 1.51 7.64 15.75
N SER A 92 1.38 8.07 14.50
CA SER A 92 0.11 8.28 13.82
C SER A 92 -0.56 6.93 13.49
N LYS A 93 -1.89 6.91 13.46
CA LYS A 93 -2.68 5.73 13.05
C LYS A 93 -3.35 6.02 11.72
N ASN A 94 -3.61 4.98 10.92
CA ASN A 94 -4.33 5.13 9.67
C ASN A 94 -5.74 5.73 9.93
N PRO A 95 -6.06 6.94 9.43
CA PRO A 95 -7.38 7.53 9.58
C PRO A 95 -8.39 7.00 8.55
N PHE A 96 -7.93 6.28 7.53
CA PHE A 96 -8.74 5.78 6.42
C PHE A 96 -8.99 4.28 6.52
N SER A 97 -10.00 3.89 7.29
CA SER A 97 -10.40 2.48 7.48
C SER A 97 -10.73 1.74 6.18
N PHE A 98 -11.17 2.46 5.13
CA PHE A 98 -11.42 1.86 3.82
C PHE A 98 -10.14 1.43 3.09
N MET A 99 -8.98 2.00 3.42
CA MET A 99 -7.69 1.60 2.82
C MET A 99 -7.17 0.28 3.39
N GLU A 100 -7.48 -0.05 4.65
CA GLU A 100 -7.11 -1.34 5.26
C GLU A 100 -7.73 -2.55 4.51
N LEU A 101 -8.89 -2.35 3.88
CA LEU A 101 -9.58 -3.37 3.08
C LEU A 101 -8.83 -3.70 1.78
N GLN A 102 -7.94 -2.83 1.30
CA GLN A 102 -7.14 -3.07 0.10
C GLN A 102 -5.91 -3.94 0.40
N ASP A 103 -5.26 -3.76 1.55
CA ASP A 103 -4.11 -4.60 1.98
C ASP A 103 -4.50 -6.07 2.14
N VAL A 104 -5.72 -6.36 2.63
CA VAL A 104 -6.22 -7.73 2.81
C VAL A 104 -6.38 -8.48 1.47
N GLN A 105 -6.63 -7.78 0.36
CA GLN A 105 -6.75 -8.42 -0.95
C GLN A 105 -5.38 -8.80 -1.56
N GLY A 106 -4.29 -8.20 -1.08
CA GLY A 106 -2.91 -8.54 -1.50
C GLY A 106 -2.36 -9.82 -0.87
N LEU A 107 -2.97 -10.32 0.21
CA LEU A 107 -2.49 -11.49 0.96
C LEU A 107 -3.03 -12.85 0.47
N SER A 108 -4.08 -12.88 -0.37
CA SER A 108 -4.54 -14.15 -0.95
C SER A 108 -3.80 -14.43 -2.25
N ASN A 109 -2.71 -15.21 -2.18
CA ASN A 109 -2.04 -15.74 -3.36
C ASN A 109 -3.04 -16.59 -4.17
N PHE A 110 -3.17 -16.30 -5.46
CA PHE A 110 -4.02 -17.04 -6.40
C PHE A 110 -3.67 -18.55 -6.45
N PHE A 111 -2.46 -18.92 -6.03
CA PHE A 111 -1.98 -20.30 -5.91
C PHE A 111 -2.45 -21.05 -4.65
N GLU A 112 -3.03 -20.36 -3.66
CA GLU A 112 -3.62 -20.99 -2.47
C GLU A 112 -5.14 -21.21 -2.59
N ARG A 113 -5.76 -20.73 -3.67
CA ARG A 113 -7.16 -21.06 -3.97
C ARG A 113 -7.21 -22.36 -4.76
N THR A 114 -7.66 -23.44 -4.13
CA THR A 114 -8.19 -24.60 -4.86
C THR A 114 -9.39 -24.13 -5.68
N VAL A 115 -9.29 -24.25 -7.01
CA VAL A 115 -10.36 -23.92 -7.95
C VAL A 115 -11.53 -24.87 -7.68
N SER A 116 -12.55 -24.42 -6.93
CA SER A 116 -13.79 -25.17 -6.73
C SER A 116 -15.03 -24.43 -7.19
N SER A 117 -14.90 -23.53 -8.17
CA SER A 117 -16.04 -22.92 -8.86
C SER A 117 -16.02 -23.26 -10.34
N TYR A 118 -16.19 -24.54 -10.67
CA TYR A 118 -17.01 -24.84 -11.85
C TYR A 118 -18.44 -24.54 -11.43
N GLN A 119 -18.92 -23.36 -11.79
CA GLN A 119 -20.35 -23.12 -11.84
C GLN A 119 -20.85 -24.03 -12.97
N THR A 120 -21.40 -25.18 -12.61
CA THR A 120 -22.06 -26.08 -13.55
C THR A 120 -23.06 -25.23 -14.33
N GLY A 121 -22.81 -25.08 -15.63
CA GLY A 121 -23.72 -24.37 -16.52
C GLY A 121 -25.12 -24.92 -16.32
N VAL A 122 -26.07 -24.02 -16.11
CA VAL A 122 -27.49 -24.37 -15.98
C VAL A 122 -27.88 -25.21 -17.20
N GLU A 123 -28.24 -26.48 -17.01
CA GLU A 123 -28.91 -27.28 -18.03
C GLU A 123 -30.30 -26.69 -18.24
N GLY A 124 -30.39 -25.70 -19.12
CA GLY A 124 -31.66 -25.23 -19.68
C GLY A 124 -32.11 -26.22 -20.74
N ASN A 125 -33.16 -26.97 -20.47
CA ASN A 125 -33.81 -27.81 -21.47
C ASN A 125 -34.53 -26.89 -22.49
N VAL A 126 -34.02 -26.82 -23.72
CA VAL A 126 -34.64 -26.07 -24.81
C VAL A 126 -35.66 -26.97 -25.49
N SER A 127 -36.95 -26.73 -25.27
CA SER A 127 -38.03 -27.38 -26.03
C SER A 127 -38.29 -26.61 -27.33
N PHE A 128 -38.11 -27.28 -28.47
CA PHE A 128 -38.39 -26.75 -29.81
C PHE A 128 -39.83 -27.06 -30.23
N ASP A 129 -40.83 -26.59 -29.47
CA ASP A 129 -42.22 -26.60 -29.90
C ASP A 129 -42.91 -25.31 -29.43
N GLU A 130 -42.69 -24.23 -30.17
CA GLU A 130 -43.66 -23.15 -30.26
C GLU A 130 -43.88 -22.84 -31.75
N ASP A 131 -45.10 -23.09 -32.23
CA ASP A 131 -45.55 -22.72 -33.57
C ASP A 131 -45.61 -21.18 -33.69
N PHE A 132 -45.17 -20.67 -34.86
CA PHE A 132 -45.04 -19.25 -35.21
C PHE A 132 -46.33 -18.42 -35.14
#